data_AF-A0A2W6QE19-F1
#
_entry.id   AF-A0A2W6QE19-F1
#
_cell.length_a   1.000
_cell.length_b   1.000
_cell.length_c   1.000
_cell.angle_alpha   90.00
_cell.angle_beta   90.00
_cell.angle_gamma   90.00
#
_symmetry.space_group_name_H-M   'P 1'
#
loop_
_entity.id
_entity.type
_entity.pdbx_description
1 polymer ?
#
loop_
_entity_poly.entity_id
_entity_poly.type
_entity_poly.pdbx_seq_one_letter_code
_entity_poly.pdbx_strand_id
1 'polypeptide(L)' 'MRIGIDLGGTKTEVIALGDAGEQLYRHRLPTPRDDYRQTIETIATLVDMAEQATGQRGTVGMG' A
#
# COMPACT_ATOMS: atom_id res chain seq x y z
N MET A 1 5.46 6.60 -10.97
CA MET A 1 4.56 6.23 -9.85
C MET A 1 5.32 5.93 -8.56
N ARG A 2 4.84 6.45 -7.43
CA ARG A 2 5.34 6.19 -6.08
C ARG A 2 4.22 5.56 -5.24
N ILE A 3 4.52 4.50 -4.49
CA ILE A 3 3.58 3.82 -3.60
C ILE A 3 3.97 4.14 -2.16
N GLY A 4 3.03 4.67 -1.38
CA GLY A 4 3.17 4.87 0.06
C GLY A 4 2.35 3.83 0.84
N ILE A 5 2.95 3.24 1.85
CA ILE A 5 2.28 2.38 2.84
C ILE A 5 2.29 3.10 4.19
N ASP A 6 1.13 3.18 4.82
CA ASP A 6 0.96 3.65 6.21
C ASP A 6 0.50 2.48 7.08
N LEU A 7 1.36 2.04 7.99
CA LEU A 7 1.09 0.92 8.89
C LEU A 7 0.55 1.42 10.24
N GLY A 8 -0.75 1.72 10.27
CA GLY A 8 -1.45 2.07 11.51
C GLY A 8 -1.79 0.86 12.37
N GLY A 9 -2.02 1.07 13.68
CA GLY A 9 -2.38 -0.01 14.62
C GLY A 9 -3.78 -0.62 14.43
N THR A 10 -4.61 -0.04 13.56
CA THR A 10 -5.97 -0.55 13.26
C THR A 10 -6.19 -0.79 11.77
N LYS A 11 -5.60 0.05 10.92
CA LYS A 11 -5.71 -0.04 9.46
C LYS A 11 -4.33 0.16 8.84
N THR A 12 -4.05 -0.62 7.81
CA THR A 12 -2.91 -0.43 6.92
C THR A 12 -3.45 0.13 5.61
N GLU A 13 -2.86 1.23 5.13
CA GLU A 13 -3.30 1.92 3.92
C GLU A 13 -2.20 1.91 2.87
N VAL A 14 -2.62 1.86 1.59
CA VAL A 14 -1.78 2.12 0.43
C VAL A 14 -2.29 3.33 -0.32
N ILE A 15 -1.35 4.15 -0.79
CA ILE A 15 -1.60 5.22 -1.75
C ILE A 15 -0.62 5.11 -2.91
N ALA A 16 -1.13 5.12 -4.14
CA ALA A 16 -0.30 5.25 -5.33
C ALA A 16 -0.42 6.68 -5.87
N LEU A 17 0.73 7.33 -6.02
CA LEU A 17 0.86 8.69 -6.53
C LEU A 17 1.53 8.68 -7.90
N GLY A 18 0.97 9.45 -8.82
CA GLY A 18 1.61 9.74 -10.10
C GLY A 18 2.79 10.69 -9.94
N ASP A 19 3.41 11.01 -11.07
CA ASP A 19 4.66 11.78 -11.08
C ASP A 19 4.42 13.25 -10.73
N ALA A 20 3.21 13.78 -10.97
CA ALA A 20 2.79 15.11 -10.53
C ALA A 20 2.20 15.11 -9.09
N GLY A 21 2.19 13.97 -8.41
CA GLY A 21 1.66 13.82 -7.05
C GLY A 21 0.14 13.64 -6.98
N GLU A 22 -0.51 13.46 -8.11
CA GLU A 22 -1.92 13.08 -8.18
C GLU A 22 -2.16 11.68 -7.63
N GLN A 23 -3.30 11.48 -6.96
CA GLN A 23 -3.68 10.16 -6.46
C GLN A 23 -4.20 9.29 -7.60
N LEU A 24 -3.51 8.18 -7.87
CA LEU A 24 -3.91 7.18 -8.86
C LEU A 24 -4.71 6.04 -8.22
N TYR A 25 -4.37 5.65 -7.00
CA TYR A 25 -5.03 4.58 -6.28
C TYR A 25 -4.95 4.78 -4.77
N ARG A 26 -5.94 4.30 -4.04
CA ARG A 26 -5.94 4.25 -2.58
C ARG A 26 -6.80 3.10 -2.09
N HIS A 27 -6.27 2.33 -1.14
CA HIS A 27 -7.01 1.23 -0.51
C HIS A 27 -6.53 0.99 0.92
N ARG A 28 -7.38 0.39 1.76
CA ARG A 28 -7.02 0.07 3.15
C ARG A 28 -7.54 -1.28 3.57
N LEU A 29 -6.75 -1.99 4.35
CA LEU A 29 -7.11 -3.25 4.98
C LEU A 29 -7.00 -3.16 6.51
N PRO A 30 -7.72 -4.00 7.27
CA PRO A 30 -7.45 -4.17 8.71
C PRO A 30 -5.98 -4.52 8.96
N THR A 31 -5.37 -3.92 9.97
CA THR A 31 -4.01 -4.32 10.38
C THR A 31 -4.09 -5.61 11.20
N PRO A 32 -3.36 -6.67 10.81
CA PRO A 32 -3.22 -7.86 11.63
C PRO A 32 -2.61 -7.52 12.99
N ARG A 33 -3.07 -8.17 14.06
CA ARG A 33 -2.52 -7.97 15.41
C ARG A 33 -1.63 -9.14 15.78
N ASP A 34 -0.48 -8.83 16.36
CA ASP A 34 0.47 -9.80 16.89
C ASP A 34 0.94 -10.87 15.87
N ASP A 35 0.79 -10.57 14.57
CA ASP A 35 1.17 -11.45 13.46
C ASP A 35 2.00 -10.69 12.43
N TYR A 36 3.32 -10.82 12.55
CA TYR A 36 4.27 -10.20 11.65
C TYR A 36 4.14 -10.74 10.22
N ARG A 37 3.93 -12.04 10.05
CA ARG A 37 3.84 -12.65 8.72
C ARG A 37 2.61 -12.14 7.99
N GLN A 38 1.46 -12.16 8.65
CA GLN A 38 0.23 -11.62 8.08
C GLN A 38 0.35 -10.13 7.77
N THR A 39 1.13 -9.38 8.57
CA THR A 39 1.41 -7.96 8.29
C THR A 39 2.17 -7.79 6.98
N ILE A 40 3.24 -8.57 6.76
CA ILE A 40 4.01 -8.54 5.51
C ILE A 40 3.13 -8.96 4.32
N GLU A 41 2.33 -10.01 4.46
CA GLU A 41 1.40 -10.45 3.41
C GLU A 41 0.33 -9.38 3.09
N THR A 42 -0.16 -8.67 4.11
CA THR A 42 -1.09 -7.54 3.94
C THR A 42 -0.45 -6.40 3.15
N ILE A 43 0.79 -6.04 3.48
CA ILE A 43 1.53 -4.99 2.76
C ILE A 43 1.77 -5.40 1.31
N ALA A 44 2.23 -6.63 1.06
CA ALA A 44 2.44 -7.15 -0.29
C ALA A 44 1.15 -7.14 -1.12
N THR A 45 0.03 -7.55 -0.52
CA THR A 45 -1.30 -7.53 -1.16
C THR A 45 -1.69 -6.11 -1.54
N LEU A 46 -1.52 -5.15 -0.64
CA LEU A 46 -1.83 -3.74 -0.91
C LEU A 46 -0.98 -3.14 -2.04
N VAL A 47 0.31 -3.48 -2.09
CA VAL A 47 1.20 -3.07 -3.18
C VAL A 47 0.77 -3.68 -4.51
N ASP A 48 0.50 -4.98 -4.54
CA ASP A 48 0.03 -5.68 -5.75
C ASP A 48 -1.31 -5.11 -6.27
N MET A 49 -2.25 -4.82 -5.37
CA MET A 49 -3.51 -4.14 -5.73
C MET A 49 -3.27 -2.78 -6.37
N ALA A 50 -2.31 -1.99 -5.87
CA ALA A 50 -1.95 -0.71 -6.46
C ALA A 50 -1.30 -0.86 -7.85
N GLU A 51 -0.37 -1.80 -8.02
CA GLU A 51 0.27 -2.07 -9.31
C GLU A 51 -0.77 -2.53 -10.36
N GLN A 52 -1.67 -3.44 -9.98
CA GLN A 52 -2.74 -3.93 -10.86
C GLN A 52 -3.74 -2.84 -11.23
N ALA A 53 -4.16 -2.02 -10.26
CA ALA A 53 -5.14 -0.96 -10.51
C ALA A 53 -4.59 0.17 -11.39
N THR A 54 -3.28 0.43 -11.33
CA THR A 54 -2.63 1.49 -12.11
C THR A 54 -1.99 0.99 -13.41
N GLY A 55 -1.83 -0.33 -13.57
CA GLY A 55 -1.11 -0.93 -14.68
C GLY A 55 0.39 -0.59 -14.69
N GLN A 56 0.93 -0.16 -13.56
CA GLN A 56 2.29 0.37 -13.42
C GLN A 56 3.00 -0.29 -12.26
N ARG A 57 4.33 -0.43 -12.38
CA ARG A 57 5.19 -0.75 -11.23
C ARG A 57 5.80 0.52 -10.66
N GLY A 58 5.94 0.57 -9.35
CA GLY A 58 6.41 1.76 -8.65
C GLY A 58 7.43 1.44 -7.56
N THR A 59 8.04 2.49 -7.00
CA THR A 59 8.83 2.36 -5.78
C THR A 59 7.93 2.40 -4.56
N VAL A 60 8.28 1.63 -3.52
CA VAL A 60 7.52 1.57 -2.26
C VAL A 60 8.27 2.31 -1.16
N GLY A 61 7.60 3.25 -0.51
CA GLY A 61 8.01 3.85 0.75
C GLY A 61 7.03 3.48 1.86
N MET A 62 7.53 3.31 3.08
CA MET A 62 6.69 3.08 4.26
C MET A 62 6.90 4.20 5.28
N GLY A 63 5.81 4.62 5.93
CA GLY A 63 5.77 5.65 6.97
C GLY A 63 5.03 5.18 8.22
#